data_AF-A0AAX4L036-F1
#
_entry.id   AF-A0AAX4L036-F1
#
_cell.length_a   1.000
_cell.length_b   1.000
_cell.length_c   1.000
_cell.angle_alpha   90.00
_cell.angle_beta   90.00
_cell.angle_gamma   90.00
#
_symmetry.space_group_name_H-M   'P 1'
#
loop_
_entity.id
_entity.type
_entity.pdbx_description
1 polymer ?
#
loop_
_entity_poly.entity_id
_entity_poly.type
_entity_poly.pdbx_seq_one_letter_code
_entity_poly.pdbx_strand_id
1 'polypeptide(L)' 'MTLDVEELRKMEKEDLLKRLEELRLELIKLKVQARMGTLKNTASIKNTRKDIARILTVLSEKKKNLKK' A
#
# COMPACT_ATOMS: atom_id res chain seq x y z
N MET A 1 7.05 9.28 -3.22
CA MET A 1 7.83 8.13 -3.73
C MET A 1 6.85 6.98 -3.89
N THR A 2 6.93 6.26 -5.00
CA THR A 2 6.11 5.08 -5.27
C THR A 2 6.90 3.86 -4.88
N LEU A 3 6.34 2.93 -4.10
CA LEU A 3 7.04 1.69 -3.75
C LEU A 3 7.47 0.93 -5.01
N ASP A 4 8.72 0.46 -5.00
CA ASP A 4 9.27 -0.36 -6.07
C ASP A 4 8.70 -1.78 -6.01
N VAL A 5 8.11 -2.20 -7.13
CA VAL A 5 7.39 -3.48 -7.25
C VAL A 5 8.35 -4.67 -7.10
N GLU A 6 9.62 -4.48 -7.47
CA GLU A 6 10.64 -5.52 -7.36
C GLU A 6 10.98 -5.85 -5.90
N GLU A 7 11.05 -4.85 -5.03
CA GLU A 7 11.25 -5.08 -3.59
C GLU A 7 10.06 -5.79 -2.98
N LEU A 8 8.83 -5.37 -3.32
CA LEU A 8 7.60 -6.01 -2.87
C LEU A 8 7.53 -7.49 -3.27
N ARG A 9 8.05 -7.86 -4.44
CA ARG A 9 8.09 -9.27 -4.88
C ARG A 9 9.07 -10.12 -4.05
N LYS A 10 10.19 -9.54 -3.63
CA LYS A 10 11.22 -10.19 -2.81
C LYS A 10 10.79 -10.38 -1.34
N MET A 11 9.91 -9.52 -0.82
CA MET A 11 9.42 -9.62 0.56
C MET A 11 8.50 -10.82 0.79
N GLU A 12 8.51 -11.36 2.01
CA GLU A 12 7.62 -12.46 2.40
C GLU A 12 6.14 -12.05 2.46
N LYS A 13 5.25 -13.04 2.35
CA LYS A 13 3.80 -12.78 2.31
C LYS A 13 3.32 -12.09 3.60
N GLU A 14 3.88 -12.47 4.75
CA GLU A 14 3.53 -11.88 6.04
C GLU A 14 3.98 -10.43 6.15
N ASP A 15 5.18 -10.10 5.65
CA ASP A 15 5.68 -8.73 5.66
C ASP A 15 4.87 -7.83 4.73
N LEU A 16 4.45 -8.35 3.57
CA LEU A 16 3.52 -7.64 2.68
C LEU A 16 2.17 -7.35 3.35
N LEU A 17 1.66 -8.27 4.17
CA LEU A 17 0.42 -8.06 4.92
C LEU A 17 0.59 -7.01 6.02
N LYS A 18 1.70 -7.05 6.78
CA LYS A 18 2.01 -6.01 7.77
C LYS A 18 2.11 -4.63 7.13
N ARG A 19 2.85 -4.53 6.02
CA ARG A 19 3.00 -3.28 5.25
C ARG A 19 1.65 -2.77 4.72
N LEU A 20 0.77 -3.67 4.30
CA LEU A 20 -0.58 -3.33 3.85
C LEU A 20 -1.42 -2.70 4.98
N GLU A 21 -1.34 -3.23 6.20
CA GLU A 21 -2.04 -2.69 7.36
C GLU A 21 -1.51 -1.31 7.75
N GLU A 22 -0.19 -1.14 7.77
CA GLU A 22 0.46 0.16 8.03
C GLU A 22 -0.02 1.23 7.04
N LEU A 23 0.01 0.92 5.73
CA LEU A 23 -0.43 1.86 4.69
C LEU A 23 -1.94 2.16 4.76
N ARG A 24 -2.75 1.21 5.22
CA ARG A 24 -4.19 1.45 5.45
C ARG A 24 -4.41 2.41 6.62
N LEU A 25 -3.68 2.25 7.72
CA LEU A 25 -3.73 3.18 8.85
C LEU A 25 -3.25 4.57 8.45
N GLU A 26 -2.17 4.65 7.68
CA GLU A 26 -1.67 5.91 7.13
C GLU A 26 -2.71 6.58 6.23
N LEU A 27 -3.38 5.82 5.36
CA LEU A 27 -4.46 6.34 4.51
C LEU A 27 -5.61 6.91 5.34
N ILE A 28 -5.97 6.28 6.46
CA ILE A 28 -7.01 6.80 7.37
C ILE A 28 -6.55 8.11 8.00
N LYS A 29 -5.32 8.17 8.51
CA LYS A 29 -4.74 9.42 9.05
C LYS A 29 -4.74 10.55 8.03
N LEU A 30 -4.32 10.27 6.79
CA LEU A 30 -4.33 11.24 5.69
C LEU A 30 -5.75 11.69 5.32
N LYS A 31 -6.74 10.79 5.35
CA LYS A 31 -8.16 11.14 5.13
C LYS A 31 -8.71 12.02 6.23
N VAL A 32 -8.37 11.75 7.49
CA VAL A 32 -8.76 12.58 8.63
C VAL A 32 -8.14 13.97 8.51
N GLN A 33 -6.84 14.05 8.22
CA GLN A 33 -6.15 15.33 7.96
C GLN A 33 -6.75 16.08 6.76
N ALA A 34 -7.12 15.37 5.70
CA ALA A 34 -7.81 15.96 4.55
C ALA A 34 -9.16 16.57 4.95
N ARG A 35 -9.95 15.84 5.73
CA ARG A 35 -11.25 16.31 6.24
C ARG A 35 -11.10 17.50 7.18
N MET A 36 -10.03 17.55 7.98
CA MET A 36 -9.70 18.67 8.86
C MET A 36 -9.17 19.90 8.10
N GLY A 37 -8.95 19.81 6.79
CA GLY A 37 -8.46 20.92 5.96
C GLY A 37 -6.98 21.28 6.18
N THR A 38 -6.24 20.49 6.95
CA THR A 38 -4.82 20.71 7.26
C THR A 38 -3.87 19.97 6.32
N LEU A 39 -4.42 19.18 5.39
CA LEU A 39 -3.62 18.38 4.47
C LEU A 39 -3.01 19.26 3.35
N LYS A 40 -1.73 19.59 3.52
CA LYS A 40 -0.95 20.35 2.53
C LYS A 40 -0.69 19.59 1.22
N ASN A 41 -0.72 18.25 1.25
CA ASN A 41 -0.34 17.43 0.10
C ASN A 41 -1.37 16.34 -0.22
N THR A 42 -2.35 16.68 -1.07
CA THR A 42 -3.40 15.77 -1.53
C THR A 42 -2.87 14.63 -2.41
N ALA A 43 -1.69 14.81 -3.02
CA ALA A 43 -1.04 13.77 -3.82
C ALA A 43 -0.61 12.57 -2.98
N SER A 44 -0.33 12.76 -1.68
CA SER A 44 0.02 11.67 -0.75
C SER A 44 -1.08 10.62 -0.67
N ILE A 45 -2.36 11.02 -0.61
CA ILE A 45 -3.49 10.07 -0.61
C ILE A 45 -3.50 9.22 -1.88
N LYS A 46 -3.27 9.83 -3.04
CA LYS A 46 -3.21 9.13 -4.33
C LYS A 46 -2.04 8.15 -4.38
N ASN A 47 -0.89 8.54 -3.85
CA ASN A 47 0.31 7.69 -3.79
C ASN A 47 0.08 6.49 -2.85
N THR A 48 -0.37 6.71 -1.62
CA THR A 48 -0.67 5.62 -0.67
C THR A 48 -1.70 4.63 -1.23
N ARG A 49 -2.72 5.12 -1.95
CA ARG A 49 -3.68 4.24 -2.65
C ARG A 49 -3.03 3.38 -3.73
N LYS A 50 -2.09 3.95 -4.51
CA LYS A 50 -1.34 3.20 -5.52
C LYS A 50 -0.44 2.14 -4.89
N ASP A 51 0.21 2.47 -3.78
CA ASP A 51 1.09 1.54 -3.08
C ASP A 51 0.31 0.36 -2.47
N ILE A 52 -0.86 0.61 -1.89
CA ILE A 52 -1.80 -0.45 -1.46
C ILE A 52 -2.17 -1.37 -2.65
N ALA A 53 -2.49 -0.80 -3.81
CA ALA A 53 -2.86 -1.58 -4.99
C ALA A 53 -1.70 -2.44 -5.50
N ARG A 54 -0.46 -1.95 -5.45
CA ARG A 54 0.74 -2.72 -5.82
C ARG A 54 0.94 -3.92 -4.91
N ILE A 55 0.85 -3.73 -3.60
CA ILE A 55 0.99 -4.83 -2.62
C ILE A 55 -0.08 -5.91 -2.84
N LEU A 56 -1.34 -5.50 -3.02
CA LEU A 56 -2.43 -6.43 -3.30
C LEU A 56 -2.21 -7.21 -4.61
N THR A 57 -1.64 -6.56 -5.63
CA THR A 57 -1.32 -7.20 -6.90
C THR A 57 -0.25 -8.28 -6.69
N VAL A 58 0.85 -7.97 -6.00
CA VAL A 58 1.92 -8.94 -5.71
C VAL A 58 1.41 -10.10 -4.85
N LEU A 59 0.58 -9.84 -3.84
CA LEU A 59 -0.07 -10.89 -3.04
C LEU A 59 -0.92 -11.83 -3.91
N SER A 60 -1.63 -11.28 -4.90
CA SER A 60 -2.44 -12.04 -5.85
C SER A 60 -1.57 -12.87 -6.82
N GLU A 61 -0.47 -12.29 -7.32
CA GLU A 61 0.53 -12.99 -8.14
C GLU A 61 1.12 -14.18 -7.38
N LYS A 62 1.54 -13.99 -6.12
CA LYS A 62 2.05 -15.06 -5.25
C LYS A 62 1.00 -16.15 -5.01
N LYS A 63 -0.26 -15.76 -4.76
CA LYS A 63 -1.37 -16.72 -4.56
C LYS A 63 -1.67 -17.53 -5.82
N LYS A 64 -1.58 -16.94 -7.02
CA LYS A 64 -1.77 -17.65 -8.29
C LYS A 64 -0.64 -18.66 -8.56
N ASN A 65 0.61 -18.30 -8.29
CA ASN A 65 1.74 -19.21 -8.47
C ASN A 65 1.68 -20.42 -7.52
N LEU A 66 1.15 -20.27 -6.32
CA LEU A 66 1.02 -21.37 -5.34
C LEU A 66 -0.07 -22.40 -5.69
N LYS A 67 -0.96 -22.10 -6.66
CA LYS A 67 -2.07 -22.96 -7.07
C LYS A 67 -1.80 -23.73 -8.38
N LYS A 68 -0.57 -23.68 -8.88
CA LYS A 68 -0.16 -24.30 -10.13
C LYS A 68 0.74 -25.49 -9.82
#